data_AF-A0A7Y7M6W6-F1
#
_entry.id   AF-A0A7Y7M6W6-F1
#
_cell.length_a   1.000
_cell.length_b   1.000
_cell.length_c   1.000
_cell.angle_alpha   90.00
_cell.angle_beta   90.00
_cell.angle_gamma   90.00
#
_symmetry.space_group_name_H-M   'P 1'
#
loop_
_entity.id
_entity.type
_entity.pdbx_description
1 polymer ?
#
loop_
_entity_poly.entity_id
_entity_poly.type
_entity_poly.pdbx_seq_one_letter_code
_entity_poly.pdbx_strand_id
1 'polypeptide(L)'
;MRRTAQSMLDWLSLPPGDRAAQWNVWRGALVKQDGEPRRRGGLNAKFDEAHPAIGDALLAEAARIIAVDEECRAIAVLHVSMALLDVAVPVLQQYGERKRGRGLVDYDDLIDRTLELLKDPGAAWVLYKLDGGIDHLLLDEVQDTSPEQWAIAGGLTAEFFAGAGTQDADAPPRTLFAVGDYKQSIYSFQGADPAAFRQWRGRFRQRVHDAGSLWKEPALTVSFRSTAPVLKLVDSVFSLPEAASGLVEPGGGVPEHLSARPGQGGRVELWPLTPSDESGQEADPWSAPRENGGQSTAAQRLADSLAAW
;
A
#
# COMPACT_ATOMS: atom_id res chain seq x y z
N MET A 1 9.35 -45.81 -5.09
CA MET A 1 10.64 -45.95 -4.38
C MET A 1 11.79 -46.34 -5.30
N ARG A 2 11.77 -47.51 -5.97
CA ARG A 2 12.81 -47.89 -6.96
C ARG A 2 12.98 -46.87 -8.09
N ARG A 3 11.88 -46.28 -8.58
CA ARG A 3 11.90 -45.30 -9.67
C ARG A 3 12.61 -43.98 -9.34
N THR A 4 12.34 -43.38 -8.17
CA THR A 4 12.97 -42.12 -7.75
C THR A 4 14.47 -42.30 -7.49
N ALA A 5 14.85 -43.37 -6.77
CA ALA A 5 16.25 -43.69 -6.55
C ALA A 5 16.99 -43.98 -7.86
N GLN A 6 16.34 -44.69 -8.80
CA GLN A 6 16.90 -44.92 -10.13
C GLN A 6 17.10 -43.59 -10.88
N SER A 7 16.10 -42.71 -10.92
CA SER A 7 16.23 -41.40 -11.58
C SER A 7 17.33 -40.52 -10.97
N MET A 8 17.54 -40.61 -9.66
CA MET A 8 18.65 -39.93 -8.97
C MET A 8 20.01 -40.50 -9.39
N LEU A 9 20.14 -41.84 -9.43
CA LEU A 9 21.37 -42.51 -9.87
C LEU A 9 21.66 -42.25 -11.36
N ASP A 10 20.63 -42.29 -12.20
CA ASP A 10 20.72 -41.97 -13.63
C ASP A 10 21.22 -40.54 -13.81
N TRP A 11 20.66 -39.57 -13.08
CA TRP A 11 21.13 -38.18 -13.10
C TRP A 11 22.59 -38.06 -12.61
N LEU A 12 22.95 -38.75 -11.52
CA LEU A 12 24.32 -38.78 -10.99
C LEU A 12 25.31 -39.50 -11.92
N SER A 13 24.85 -40.24 -12.92
CA SER A 13 25.71 -40.88 -13.93
C SER A 13 26.02 -39.95 -15.11
N LEU A 14 25.25 -38.87 -15.30
CA LEU A 14 25.43 -37.92 -16.39
C LEU A 14 26.69 -37.05 -16.21
N PRO A 15 27.29 -36.53 -17.29
CA PRO A 15 28.29 -35.46 -17.22
C PRO A 15 27.75 -34.18 -16.56
N PRO A 16 28.61 -33.30 -16.00
CA PRO A 16 28.16 -32.08 -15.32
C PRO A 16 27.27 -31.14 -16.15
N GLY A 17 27.53 -30.99 -17.45
CA GLY A 17 26.71 -30.16 -18.34
C GLY A 17 25.28 -30.69 -18.49
N ASP A 18 25.15 -32.01 -18.68
CA ASP A 18 23.85 -32.68 -18.82
C ASP A 18 23.08 -32.71 -17.50
N ARG A 19 23.79 -32.80 -16.36
CA ARG A 19 23.20 -32.65 -15.03
C ARG A 19 22.55 -31.29 -14.84
N ALA A 20 23.25 -30.22 -15.22
CA ALA A 20 22.74 -28.86 -15.17
C ALA A 20 21.52 -28.69 -16.09
N ALA A 21 21.59 -29.20 -17.33
CA ALA A 21 20.46 -29.18 -18.26
C ALA A 21 19.23 -29.93 -17.73
N GLN A 22 19.44 -30.98 -16.93
CA GLN A 22 18.39 -31.79 -16.31
C GLN A 22 18.17 -31.46 -14.82
N TRP A 23 18.48 -30.23 -14.40
CA TRP A 23 18.36 -29.79 -13.00
C TRP A 23 16.98 -30.09 -12.39
N ASN A 24 15.91 -29.93 -13.17
CA ASN A 24 14.53 -30.20 -12.74
C ASN A 24 14.29 -31.64 -12.29
N VAL A 25 15.03 -32.62 -12.85
CA VAL A 25 14.93 -34.03 -12.45
C VAL A 25 15.50 -34.22 -11.04
N TRP A 26 16.67 -33.64 -10.77
CA TRP A 26 17.31 -33.67 -9.46
C TRP A 26 16.50 -32.91 -8.41
N ARG A 27 16.07 -31.70 -8.75
CA ARG A 27 15.18 -30.86 -7.93
C ARG A 27 13.90 -31.61 -7.54
N GLY A 28 13.19 -32.17 -8.52
CA GLY A 28 11.89 -32.84 -8.29
C GLY A 28 11.99 -34.10 -7.41
N ALA A 29 13.19 -34.71 -7.31
CA ALA A 29 13.44 -35.86 -6.46
C ALA A 29 13.53 -35.51 -4.97
N LEU A 30 13.96 -34.29 -4.62
CA LEU A 30 14.25 -33.87 -3.24
C LEU A 30 13.40 -32.70 -2.74
N VAL A 31 12.86 -31.88 -3.64
CA VAL A 31 12.04 -30.72 -3.32
C VAL A 31 10.65 -30.90 -3.95
N LYS A 32 9.62 -30.48 -3.22
CA LYS A 32 8.24 -30.48 -3.69
C LYS A 32 7.99 -29.34 -4.69
N GLN A 33 6.77 -29.27 -5.23
CA GLN A 33 6.37 -28.16 -6.11
C GLN A 33 6.19 -26.84 -5.35
N ASP A 34 5.76 -26.89 -4.09
CA ASP A 34 5.61 -25.74 -3.18
C ASP A 34 6.95 -25.13 -2.73
N GLY A 35 8.08 -25.76 -3.07
CA GLY A 35 9.42 -25.30 -2.69
C GLY A 35 9.93 -25.85 -1.36
N GLU A 36 9.14 -26.63 -0.63
CA GLU A 36 9.59 -27.28 0.59
C GLU A 36 10.44 -28.54 0.31
N PRO A 37 11.38 -28.89 1.20
CA PRO A 37 12.01 -30.20 1.18
C PRO A 37 10.97 -31.32 1.23
N ARG A 38 11.20 -32.40 0.48
CA ARG A 38 10.47 -33.64 0.73
C ARG A 38 10.83 -34.18 2.11
N ARG A 39 9.88 -34.88 2.75
CA ARG A 39 10.04 -35.42 4.11
C ARG A 39 11.36 -36.20 4.25
N ARG A 40 12.03 -36.03 5.39
CA ARG A 40 13.20 -36.85 5.79
C ARG A 40 12.93 -38.33 5.57
N GLY A 41 13.90 -39.02 4.98
CA GLY A 41 13.71 -40.41 4.54
C GLY A 41 12.87 -40.55 3.27
N GLY A 42 12.79 -39.51 2.42
CA GLY A 42 11.90 -39.36 1.24
C GLY A 42 11.86 -40.49 0.19
N LEU A 43 12.58 -41.58 0.43
CA LEU A 43 12.45 -42.85 -0.28
C LEU A 43 11.53 -43.83 0.51
N ASN A 44 11.67 -43.95 1.84
CA ASN A 44 10.86 -44.75 2.81
C ASN A 44 11.35 -44.51 4.25
N ALA A 45 10.45 -44.45 5.24
CA ALA A 45 10.81 -44.35 6.66
C ALA A 45 11.77 -45.47 7.13
N LYS A 46 11.58 -46.71 6.66
CA LYS A 46 12.47 -47.84 6.99
C LYS A 46 13.89 -47.67 6.47
N PHE A 47 14.07 -46.89 5.39
CA PHE A 47 15.40 -46.61 4.83
C PHE A 47 16.14 -45.57 5.67
N ASP A 48 15.43 -44.56 6.18
CA ASP A 48 15.99 -43.56 7.09
C ASP A 48 16.45 -44.20 8.40
N GLU A 49 15.64 -45.11 8.96
CA GLU A 49 15.99 -45.88 10.16
C GLU A 49 17.25 -46.76 9.95
N ALA A 50 17.40 -47.36 8.76
CA ALA A 50 18.55 -48.19 8.43
C ALA A 50 19.81 -47.39 8.07
N HIS A 51 19.66 -46.18 7.52
CA HIS A 51 20.75 -45.36 6.99
C HIS A 51 20.56 -43.86 7.32
N PRO A 52 20.60 -43.45 8.60
CA PRO A 52 20.29 -42.08 9.02
C PRO A 52 21.22 -41.03 8.40
N ALA A 53 22.50 -41.35 8.20
CA ALA A 53 23.48 -40.46 7.57
C ALA A 53 23.12 -40.10 6.11
N ILE A 54 22.51 -41.03 5.38
CA ILE A 54 22.03 -40.75 4.01
C ILE A 54 20.81 -39.84 4.07
N GLY A 55 19.92 -40.06 5.04
CA GLY A 55 18.79 -39.16 5.32
C GLY A 55 19.21 -37.72 5.57
N ASP A 56 20.23 -37.51 6.42
CA ASP A 56 20.80 -36.19 6.68
C ASP A 56 21.43 -35.56 5.43
N ALA A 57 22.17 -36.34 4.64
CA ALA A 57 22.78 -35.86 3.40
C ALA A 57 21.72 -35.43 2.36
N LEU A 58 20.62 -36.18 2.23
CA LEU A 58 19.53 -35.83 1.32
C LEU A 58 18.78 -34.57 1.76
N LEU A 59 18.63 -34.34 3.06
CA LEU A 59 18.05 -33.10 3.59
C LEU A 59 18.98 -31.90 3.36
N ALA A 60 20.27 -32.04 3.62
CA ALA A 60 21.26 -31.00 3.35
C ALA A 60 21.29 -30.65 1.85
N GLU A 61 21.19 -31.65 0.98
CA GLU A 61 21.11 -31.45 -0.45
C GLU A 61 19.81 -30.76 -0.88
N ALA A 62 18.66 -31.12 -0.28
CA ALA A 62 17.41 -30.41 -0.53
C ALA A 62 17.51 -28.92 -0.15
N ALA A 63 18.14 -28.60 0.98
CA ALA A 63 18.40 -27.22 1.39
C ALA A 63 19.32 -26.49 0.40
N ARG A 64 20.37 -27.16 -0.09
CA ARG A 64 21.27 -26.61 -1.13
C ARG A 64 20.52 -26.33 -2.44
N ILE A 65 19.63 -27.23 -2.87
CA ILE A 65 18.81 -27.04 -4.07
C ILE A 65 17.91 -25.81 -3.93
N ILE A 66 17.27 -25.64 -2.77
CA ILE A 66 16.40 -24.48 -2.50
C ILE A 66 17.19 -23.17 -2.59
N ALA A 67 18.40 -23.12 -2.02
CA ALA A 67 19.27 -21.94 -2.13
C ALA A 67 19.67 -21.64 -3.58
N VAL A 68 20.01 -22.67 -4.36
CA VAL A 68 20.35 -22.50 -5.80
C VAL A 68 19.14 -22.01 -6.60
N ASP A 69 17.94 -22.53 -6.33
CA ASP A 69 16.71 -22.06 -6.97
C ASP A 69 16.44 -20.59 -6.65
N GLU A 70 16.68 -20.15 -5.41
CA GLU A 70 16.56 -18.75 -5.00
C GLU A 70 17.55 -17.85 -5.76
N GLU A 71 18.82 -18.26 -5.88
CA GLU A 71 19.81 -17.55 -6.69
C GLU A 71 19.41 -17.48 -8.17
N CYS A 72 18.93 -18.59 -8.75
CA CYS A 72 18.47 -18.62 -10.15
C CYS A 72 17.27 -17.68 -10.37
N ARG A 73 16.33 -17.64 -9.41
CA ARG A 73 15.20 -16.69 -9.44
C ARG A 73 15.67 -15.25 -9.33
N ALA A 74 16.64 -14.95 -8.46
CA ALA A 74 17.22 -13.62 -8.34
C ALA A 74 17.87 -13.17 -9.67
N ILE A 75 18.63 -14.05 -10.33
CA ILE A 75 19.22 -13.78 -11.65
C ILE A 75 18.14 -13.56 -12.70
N ALA A 76 17.07 -14.37 -12.71
CA ALA A 76 15.96 -14.19 -13.63
C ALA A 76 15.24 -12.84 -13.43
N VAL A 77 14.99 -12.45 -12.16
CA VAL A 77 14.42 -11.15 -11.82
C VAL A 77 15.34 -10.02 -12.28
N LEU A 78 16.66 -10.14 -12.09
CA LEU A 78 17.63 -9.17 -12.57
C LEU A 78 17.55 -9.00 -14.10
N HIS A 79 17.58 -10.09 -14.86
CA HIS A 79 17.51 -10.03 -16.31
C HIS A 79 16.20 -9.40 -16.80
N VAL A 80 15.06 -9.77 -16.21
CA VAL A 80 13.77 -9.17 -16.55
C VAL A 80 13.73 -7.68 -16.20
N SER A 81 14.28 -7.30 -15.04
CA SER A 81 14.36 -5.89 -14.62
C SER A 81 15.23 -5.07 -15.56
N MET A 82 16.38 -5.61 -15.98
CA MET A 82 17.26 -4.97 -16.97
C MET A 82 16.55 -4.79 -18.31
N ALA A 83 15.93 -5.85 -18.83
CA ALA A 83 15.20 -5.78 -20.09
C ALA A 83 14.03 -4.78 -20.04
N LEU A 84 13.34 -4.68 -18.89
CA LEU A 84 12.32 -3.66 -18.66
C LEU A 84 12.92 -2.26 -18.71
N LEU A 85 14.03 -2.02 -18.02
CA LEU A 85 14.70 -0.71 -17.99
C LEU A 85 15.21 -0.29 -19.38
N ASP A 86 15.73 -1.23 -20.17
CA ASP A 86 16.20 -0.99 -21.54
C ASP A 86 15.07 -0.45 -22.45
N VAL A 87 13.81 -0.81 -22.16
CA VAL A 87 12.64 -0.32 -22.90
C VAL A 87 12.02 0.92 -22.23
N ALA A 88 11.84 0.88 -20.91
CA ALA A 88 11.12 1.91 -20.17
C ALA A 88 11.87 3.25 -20.17
N VAL A 89 13.19 3.24 -20.00
CA VAL A 89 13.99 4.48 -19.90
C VAL A 89 13.91 5.31 -21.19
N PRO A 90 14.17 4.76 -22.40
CA PRO A 90 14.03 5.52 -23.64
C PRO A 90 12.61 6.04 -23.89
N VAL A 91 11.58 5.25 -23.52
CA VAL A 91 10.17 5.66 -23.66
C VAL A 91 9.87 6.87 -22.76
N LEU A 92 10.26 6.82 -21.49
CA LEU A 92 10.05 7.92 -20.54
C LEU A 92 10.81 9.19 -20.96
N GLN A 93 12.05 9.04 -21.44
CA GLN A 93 12.84 10.16 -21.97
C GLN A 93 12.14 10.81 -23.16
N GLN A 94 11.71 10.02 -24.15
CA GLN A 94 11.04 10.54 -25.34
C GLN A 94 9.68 11.17 -25.02
N TYR A 95 8.96 10.62 -24.03
CA TYR A 95 7.72 11.22 -23.52
C TYR A 95 8.00 12.61 -22.91
N GLY A 96 9.00 12.71 -22.03
CA GLY A 96 9.41 13.98 -21.42
C GLY A 96 9.87 15.02 -22.44
N GLU A 97 10.65 14.63 -23.45
CA GLU A 97 11.08 15.50 -24.54
C GLU A 97 9.89 16.03 -25.35
N ARG A 98 8.93 15.16 -25.69
CA ARG A 98 7.71 15.57 -26.42
C ARG A 98 6.83 16.50 -25.60
N LYS A 99 6.66 16.24 -24.30
CA LYS A 99 5.95 17.16 -23.38
C LYS A 99 6.61 18.54 -23.40
N ARG A 100 7.93 18.58 -23.19
CA ARG A 100 8.71 19.83 -23.16
C ARG A 100 8.66 20.59 -24.47
N GLY A 101 8.83 19.90 -25.60
CA GLY A 101 8.77 20.50 -26.94
C GLY A 101 7.40 21.11 -27.29
N ARG A 102 6.34 20.71 -26.58
CA ARG A 102 4.98 21.24 -26.73
C ARG A 102 4.57 22.20 -25.60
N GLY A 103 5.43 22.43 -24.62
CA GLY A 103 5.09 23.25 -23.44
C GLY A 103 4.00 22.63 -22.55
N LEU A 104 3.89 21.29 -22.52
CA LEU A 104 2.90 20.57 -21.71
C LEU A 104 3.49 20.15 -20.37
N VAL A 105 2.63 20.09 -19.36
CA VAL A 105 2.88 19.53 -18.02
C VAL A 105 1.71 18.64 -17.63
N ASP A 106 1.99 17.46 -17.08
CA ASP A 106 0.98 16.61 -16.45
C ASP A 106 0.89 16.86 -14.93
N TYR A 107 -0.01 16.15 -14.25
CA TYR A 107 -0.25 16.35 -12.81
C TYR A 107 0.99 16.05 -11.96
N ASP A 108 1.75 15.01 -12.31
CA ASP A 108 2.98 14.65 -11.61
C ASP A 108 4.07 15.71 -11.88
N ASP A 109 4.20 16.18 -13.13
CA ASP A 109 5.13 17.27 -13.46
C ASP A 109 4.85 18.54 -12.64
N LEU A 110 3.56 18.86 -12.38
CA LEU A 110 3.20 20.04 -11.59
C LEU A 110 3.73 19.92 -10.16
N ILE A 111 3.64 18.73 -9.56
CA ILE A 111 4.15 18.45 -8.20
C ILE A 111 5.68 18.55 -8.20
N ASP A 112 6.34 17.81 -9.10
CA ASP A 112 7.80 17.74 -9.17
C ASP A 112 8.44 19.11 -9.43
N ARG A 113 7.91 19.86 -10.41
CA ARG A 113 8.41 21.20 -10.75
C ARG A 113 8.17 22.19 -9.62
N THR A 114 7.08 22.06 -8.88
CA THR A 114 6.83 22.92 -7.70
C THR A 114 7.85 22.63 -6.61
N LEU A 115 8.16 21.34 -6.37
CA LEU A 115 9.22 20.95 -5.43
C LEU A 115 10.59 21.44 -5.87
N GLU A 116 10.92 21.36 -7.16
CA GLU A 116 12.16 21.91 -7.72
C GLU A 116 12.22 23.42 -7.50
N LEU A 117 11.15 24.16 -7.81
CA LEU A 117 11.09 25.61 -7.63
C LEU A 117 11.28 26.05 -6.17
N LEU A 118 10.73 25.29 -5.23
CA LEU A 118 10.88 25.52 -3.79
C LEU A 118 12.29 25.20 -3.27
N LYS A 119 13.10 24.44 -4.03
CA LYS A 119 14.51 24.16 -3.72
C LYS A 119 15.46 25.15 -4.40
N ASP A 120 15.22 25.43 -5.68
CA ASP A 120 16.02 26.34 -6.51
C ASP A 120 15.07 27.11 -7.44
N PRO A 121 14.90 28.43 -7.27
CA PRO A 121 15.72 29.36 -6.47
C PRO A 121 15.42 29.37 -4.96
N GLY A 122 14.42 28.61 -4.50
CA GLY A 122 14.10 28.47 -3.08
C GLY A 122 12.76 29.08 -2.66
N ALA A 123 12.19 28.56 -1.58
CA ALA A 123 10.86 28.95 -1.07
C ALA A 123 10.71 30.46 -0.80
N ALA A 124 11.74 31.12 -0.27
CA ALA A 124 11.69 32.57 0.00
C ALA A 124 11.48 33.39 -1.28
N TRP A 125 12.13 33.01 -2.38
CA TRP A 125 11.95 33.67 -3.68
C TRP A 125 10.54 33.44 -4.23
N VAL A 126 10.02 32.21 -4.10
CA VAL A 126 8.65 31.88 -4.52
C VAL A 126 7.62 32.71 -3.75
N LEU A 127 7.73 32.76 -2.43
CA LEU A 127 6.85 33.55 -1.57
C LEU A 127 6.94 35.05 -1.88
N TYR A 128 8.14 35.57 -2.14
CA TYR A 128 8.32 36.95 -2.58
C TYR A 128 7.60 37.25 -3.89
N LYS A 129 7.62 36.31 -4.86
CA LYS A 129 6.91 36.45 -6.13
C LYS A 129 5.40 36.37 -6.02
N LEU A 130 4.87 35.85 -4.91
CA LEU A 130 3.44 35.84 -4.59
C LEU A 130 2.95 37.15 -3.96
N ASP A 131 3.68 38.26 -4.13
CA ASP A 131 3.26 39.63 -3.79
C ASP A 131 2.80 39.81 -2.33
N GLY A 132 3.61 39.29 -1.38
CA GLY A 132 3.32 39.35 0.06
C GLY A 132 3.46 38.00 0.78
N GLY A 133 3.55 36.91 0.01
CA GLY A 133 3.69 35.56 0.55
C GLY A 133 2.36 34.96 0.95
N ILE A 134 2.42 33.89 1.74
CA ILE A 134 1.24 33.21 2.27
C ILE A 134 1.23 33.47 3.77
N ASP A 135 0.12 33.97 4.30
CA ASP A 135 -0.04 34.14 5.75
C ASP A 135 -0.68 32.91 6.39
N HIS A 136 -1.61 32.27 5.68
CA HIS A 136 -2.36 31.13 6.19
C HIS A 136 -2.33 29.98 5.20
N LEU A 137 -1.84 28.81 5.65
CA LEU A 137 -1.95 27.57 4.88
C LEU A 137 -3.05 26.71 5.50
N LEU A 138 -4.11 26.46 4.74
CA LEU A 138 -5.22 25.59 5.11
C LEU A 138 -5.15 24.31 4.27
N LEU A 139 -5.06 23.18 4.93
CA LEU A 139 -5.01 21.85 4.32
C LEU A 139 -6.23 21.06 4.78
N ASP A 140 -6.98 20.52 3.83
CA ASP A 140 -8.13 19.63 4.08
C ASP A 140 -7.82 18.24 3.51
N GLU A 141 -8.53 17.22 3.99
CA GLU A 141 -8.34 15.82 3.60
C GLU A 141 -6.86 15.37 3.67
N VAL A 142 -6.15 15.80 4.71
CA VAL A 142 -4.69 15.61 4.78
C VAL A 142 -4.24 14.16 4.89
N GLN A 143 -5.15 13.24 5.18
CA GLN A 143 -4.90 11.80 5.12
C GLN A 143 -4.67 11.29 3.69
N ASP A 144 -5.18 12.00 2.67
CA ASP A 144 -5.07 11.63 1.25
C ASP A 144 -3.92 12.35 0.53
N THR A 145 -3.08 13.06 1.28
CA THR A 145 -1.95 13.85 0.75
C THR A 145 -0.71 12.97 0.56
N SER A 146 -0.05 13.07 -0.60
CA SER A 146 1.19 12.34 -0.88
C SER A 146 2.42 12.93 -0.18
N PRO A 147 3.51 12.17 0.00
CA PRO A 147 4.75 12.68 0.60
C PRO A 147 5.31 13.94 -0.09
N GLU A 148 5.19 14.02 -1.41
CA GLU A 148 5.63 15.12 -2.25
C GLU A 148 4.79 16.38 -1.98
N GLN A 149 3.47 16.24 -1.90
CA GLN A 149 2.56 17.35 -1.57
C GLN A 149 2.81 17.88 -0.17
N TRP A 150 3.08 17.01 0.80
CA TRP A 150 3.49 17.44 2.13
C TRP A 150 4.83 18.20 2.11
N ALA A 151 5.78 17.78 1.27
CA ALA A 151 7.03 18.50 1.10
C ALA A 151 6.82 19.89 0.50
N ILE A 152 5.85 20.06 -0.41
CA ILE A 152 5.43 21.38 -0.91
C ILE A 152 4.88 22.23 0.25
N ALA A 153 3.93 21.72 1.02
CA ALA A 153 3.36 22.43 2.18
C ALA A 153 4.45 22.82 3.20
N GLY A 154 5.39 21.91 3.47
CA GLY A 154 6.52 22.14 4.35
C GLY A 154 7.53 23.16 3.84
N GLY A 155 7.70 23.27 2.52
CA GLY A 155 8.54 24.28 1.87
C GLY A 155 7.89 25.66 1.90
N LEU A 156 6.61 25.76 1.56
CA LEU A 156 5.84 27.01 1.60
C LEU A 156 5.77 27.62 3.01
N THR A 157 5.79 26.78 4.04
CA THR A 157 5.70 27.21 5.45
C THR A 157 7.05 27.28 6.15
N ALA A 158 8.17 27.06 5.45
CA ALA A 158 9.50 27.08 6.07
C ALA A 158 9.80 28.43 6.76
N GLU A 159 9.42 29.52 6.12
CA GLU A 159 9.59 30.89 6.61
C GLU A 159 8.49 31.35 7.58
N PHE A 160 7.50 30.51 7.89
CA PHE A 160 6.44 30.88 8.84
C PHE A 160 6.99 30.90 10.28
N PHE A 161 7.97 30.04 10.54
CA PHE A 161 8.52 29.78 11.86
C PHE A 161 10.01 30.19 11.96
N ALA A 162 10.60 30.67 10.85
CA ALA A 162 11.95 31.19 10.82
C ALA A 162 11.93 32.71 11.10
N GLY A 163 12.50 33.13 12.24
CA GLY A 163 12.76 34.53 12.52
C GLY A 163 11.58 35.31 13.11
N ALA A 164 11.39 35.18 14.42
CA ALA A 164 10.53 36.06 15.23
C ALA A 164 11.01 37.54 15.30
N GLY A 165 12.00 37.95 14.49
CA GLY A 165 12.64 39.27 14.54
C GLY A 165 12.47 40.13 13.29
N THR A 166 11.86 39.63 12.21
CA THR A 166 11.77 40.34 10.92
C THR A 166 10.33 40.63 10.48
N GLN A 167 9.32 40.21 11.25
CA GLN A 167 7.95 40.64 11.02
C GLN A 167 7.74 42.00 11.68
N ASP A 168 7.18 42.95 10.92
CA ASP A 168 6.63 44.18 11.49
C ASP A 168 5.70 43.81 12.64
N ALA A 169 5.78 44.54 13.76
CA ALA A 169 4.95 44.28 14.93
C ALA A 169 3.43 44.35 14.65
N ASP A 170 3.06 44.95 13.51
CA ASP A 170 1.69 45.09 13.02
C ASP A 170 1.28 44.04 11.97
N ALA A 171 2.17 43.12 11.57
CA ALA A 171 1.85 42.07 10.60
C ALA A 171 1.00 40.95 11.26
N PRO A 172 -0.02 40.42 10.56
CA PRO A 172 -0.82 39.32 11.08
C PRO A 172 0.03 38.04 11.27
N PRO A 173 -0.27 37.22 12.29
CA PRO A 173 0.51 36.01 12.55
C PRO A 173 0.31 35.01 11.41
N ARG A 174 1.40 34.38 10.98
CA ARG A 174 1.33 33.28 10.01
C ARG A 174 0.82 32.01 10.67
N THR A 175 -0.12 31.30 10.03
CA THR A 175 -0.75 30.10 10.62
C THR A 175 -0.81 28.93 9.66
N LEU A 176 -0.81 27.73 10.24
CA LEU A 176 -1.05 26.47 9.57
C LEU A 176 -2.30 25.83 10.18
N PHE A 177 -3.23 25.42 9.34
CA PHE A 177 -4.42 24.67 9.72
C PHE A 177 -4.53 23.43 8.85
N ALA A 178 -4.70 22.27 9.48
CA ALA A 178 -4.80 21.00 8.80
C ALA A 178 -5.96 20.19 9.38
N VAL A 179 -6.83 19.68 8.52
CA VAL A 179 -7.97 18.82 8.89
C VAL A 179 -7.89 17.54 8.09
N GLY A 180 -8.12 16.42 8.78
CA GLY A 180 -8.20 15.11 8.15
C GLY A 180 -8.45 14.04 9.18
N ASP A 181 -8.78 12.86 8.69
CA ASP A 181 -9.09 11.68 9.50
C ASP A 181 -8.29 10.49 8.99
N TYR A 182 -7.38 9.99 9.81
CA TYR A 182 -6.57 8.81 9.48
C TYR A 182 -7.44 7.61 9.09
N LYS A 183 -8.64 7.48 9.67
CA LYS A 183 -9.60 6.39 9.38
C LYS A 183 -10.13 6.43 7.94
N GLN A 184 -10.02 7.58 7.26
CA GLN A 184 -10.64 7.82 5.96
C GLN A 184 -9.66 7.76 4.79
N SER A 185 -8.38 7.47 5.05
CA SER A 185 -7.41 7.31 3.96
C SER A 185 -7.70 6.06 3.15
N ILE A 186 -8.24 6.24 1.95
CA ILE A 186 -8.57 5.16 1.01
C ILE A 186 -7.88 5.30 -0.35
N TYR A 187 -7.06 6.33 -0.54
CA TYR A 187 -6.40 6.67 -1.81
C TYR A 187 -4.94 6.22 -1.91
N SER A 188 -4.55 5.11 -1.26
CA SER A 188 -3.17 4.59 -1.32
C SER A 188 -2.72 4.26 -2.75
N PHE A 189 -3.64 3.89 -3.63
CA PHE A 189 -3.38 3.66 -5.06
C PHE A 189 -3.02 4.94 -5.84
N GLN A 190 -3.31 6.12 -5.30
CA GLN A 190 -2.89 7.43 -5.83
C GLN A 190 -1.67 7.99 -5.10
N GLY A 191 -1.05 7.21 -4.21
CA GLY A 191 0.14 7.62 -3.46
C GLY A 191 -0.13 8.35 -2.14
N ALA A 192 -1.37 8.39 -1.67
CA ALA A 192 -1.66 8.88 -0.32
C ALA A 192 -0.91 8.05 0.74
N ASP A 193 -0.23 8.74 1.66
CA ASP A 193 0.53 8.10 2.74
C ASP A 193 0.11 8.66 4.12
N PRO A 194 -0.74 7.93 4.86
CA PRO A 194 -1.12 8.29 6.22
C PRO A 194 0.06 8.36 7.20
N ALA A 195 1.15 7.63 6.93
CA ALA A 195 2.35 7.73 7.74
C ALA A 195 3.06 9.07 7.51
N ALA A 196 3.06 9.59 6.27
CA ALA A 196 3.57 10.92 5.97
C ALA A 196 2.78 12.01 6.72
N PHE A 197 1.45 11.91 6.80
CA PHE A 197 0.65 12.81 7.63
C PHE A 197 1.13 12.84 9.09
N ARG A 198 1.34 11.67 9.73
CA ARG A 198 1.85 11.62 11.11
C ARG A 198 3.22 12.27 11.24
N GLN A 199 4.13 11.99 10.31
CA GLN A 199 5.48 12.55 10.31
C GLN A 199 5.44 14.08 10.18
N TRP A 200 4.67 14.60 9.24
CA TRP A 200 4.54 16.04 9.01
C TRP A 200 3.81 16.76 10.13
N ARG A 201 2.77 16.16 10.72
CA ARG A 201 2.14 16.65 11.96
C ARG A 201 3.18 16.84 13.07
N GLY A 202 4.07 15.87 13.27
CA GLY A 202 5.18 15.99 14.22
C GLY A 202 6.18 17.10 13.87
N ARG A 203 6.56 17.24 12.59
CA ARG A 203 7.46 18.31 12.13
C ARG A 203 6.87 19.70 12.33
N PHE A 204 5.59 19.89 12.00
CA PHE A 204 4.92 21.17 12.19
C PHE A 204 4.78 21.52 13.67
N ARG A 205 4.38 20.55 14.50
CA ARG A 205 4.34 20.72 15.95
C ARG A 205 5.69 21.20 16.49
N GLN A 206 6.79 20.56 16.08
CA GLN A 206 8.13 20.96 16.52
C GLN A 206 8.46 22.39 16.07
N ARG A 207 8.27 22.72 14.78
CA ARG A 207 8.52 24.07 14.24
C ARG A 207 7.72 25.16 14.97
N VAL A 208 6.45 24.89 15.25
CA VAL A 208 5.56 25.82 15.96
C VAL A 208 6.05 26.06 17.39
N HIS A 209 6.48 24.99 18.08
CA HIS A 209 7.05 25.10 19.42
C HIS A 209 8.40 25.84 19.43
N ASP A 210 9.28 25.55 18.47
CA ASP A 210 10.58 26.21 18.34
C ASP A 210 10.43 27.72 18.09
N ALA A 211 9.37 28.12 17.39
CA ALA A 211 8.99 29.52 17.17
C ALA A 211 8.22 30.16 18.35
N GLY A 212 8.03 29.45 19.47
CA GLY A 212 7.29 29.94 20.63
C GLY A 212 5.79 30.16 20.40
N SER A 213 5.24 29.56 19.35
CA SER A 213 3.84 29.72 18.94
C SER A 213 2.94 28.61 19.52
N LEU A 214 1.62 28.83 19.45
CA LEU A 214 0.63 27.92 20.02
C LEU A 214 0.24 26.81 19.04
N TRP A 215 0.42 25.56 19.45
CA TRP A 215 -0.05 24.39 18.72
C TRP A 215 -1.33 23.82 19.38
N LYS A 216 -2.34 23.50 18.56
CA LYS A 216 -3.61 22.91 19.01
C LYS A 216 -4.02 21.74 18.12
N GLU A 217 -4.48 20.66 18.74
CA GLU A 217 -5.00 19.46 18.07
C GLU A 217 -6.33 19.02 18.72
N PRO A 218 -7.43 19.76 18.51
CA PRO A 218 -8.72 19.36 19.03
C PRO A 218 -9.25 18.13 18.28
N ALA A 219 -9.74 17.13 19.01
CA ALA A 219 -10.48 16.02 18.41
C ALA A 219 -11.94 16.43 18.14
N LEU A 220 -12.43 16.14 16.94
CA LEU A 220 -13.82 16.38 16.54
C LEU A 220 -14.64 15.09 16.68
N THR A 221 -15.16 14.82 17.88
CA THR A 221 -15.93 13.61 18.18
C THR A 221 -17.43 13.75 17.91
N VAL A 222 -17.92 14.97 17.69
CA VAL A 222 -19.34 15.25 17.48
C VAL A 222 -19.69 15.25 16.00
N SER A 223 -20.51 14.29 15.57
CA SER A 223 -21.09 14.19 14.23
C SER A 223 -22.40 14.98 14.14
N PHE A 224 -22.43 15.91 13.18
CA PHE A 224 -23.65 16.65 12.79
C PHE A 224 -24.42 15.97 11.65
N ARG A 225 -23.82 14.95 11.01
CA ARG A 225 -24.37 14.29 9.83
C ARG A 225 -25.34 13.17 10.21
N SER A 226 -24.95 12.33 11.17
CA SER A 226 -25.62 11.06 11.48
C SER A 226 -26.36 11.08 12.82
N THR A 227 -27.32 10.17 12.97
CA THR A 227 -28.08 9.97 14.22
C THR A 227 -27.43 8.91 15.10
N ALA A 228 -27.75 8.92 16.40
CA ALA A 228 -27.13 8.03 17.39
C ALA A 228 -27.20 6.53 17.03
N PRO A 229 -28.28 5.98 16.45
CA PRO A 229 -28.32 4.57 16.07
C PRO A 229 -27.25 4.16 15.05
N VAL A 230 -26.96 5.02 14.05
CA VAL A 230 -25.93 4.75 13.04
C VAL A 230 -24.54 4.80 13.65
N LEU A 231 -24.25 5.84 14.44
CA LEU A 231 -22.94 6.01 15.09
C LEU A 231 -22.65 4.86 16.06
N LYS A 232 -23.64 4.44 16.85
CA LYS A 232 -23.51 3.30 17.76
C LYS A 232 -23.18 2.00 17.04
N LEU A 233 -23.77 1.75 15.86
CA LEU A 233 -23.40 0.56 15.09
C LEU A 233 -21.95 0.65 14.61
N VAL A 234 -21.55 1.80 14.06
CA VAL A 234 -20.16 2.04 13.63
C VAL A 234 -19.19 1.80 14.77
N ASP A 235 -19.46 2.37 15.95
CA ASP A 235 -18.64 2.17 17.16
C ASP A 235 -18.63 0.71 17.62
N SER A 236 -19.76 0.01 17.51
CA SER A 236 -19.85 -1.42 17.85
C SER A 236 -19.03 -2.29 16.90
N VAL A 237 -19.06 -2.02 15.60
CA VAL A 237 -18.25 -2.74 14.61
C VAL A 237 -16.77 -2.54 14.88
N PHE A 238 -16.34 -1.29 15.06
CA PHE A 238 -14.93 -0.95 15.30
C PHE A 238 -14.46 -1.19 16.74
N SER A 239 -15.33 -1.69 17.63
CA SER A 239 -14.91 -2.25 18.92
C SER A 239 -14.19 -3.61 18.77
N LEU A 240 -14.39 -4.29 17.63
CA LEU A 240 -13.72 -5.55 17.32
C LEU A 240 -12.30 -5.27 16.79
N PRO A 241 -11.24 -5.85 17.39
CA PRO A 241 -9.85 -5.57 16.99
C PRO A 241 -9.55 -5.87 15.51
N GLU A 242 -10.16 -6.91 14.96
CA GLU A 242 -10.02 -7.29 13.55
C GLU A 242 -10.56 -6.21 12.61
N ALA A 243 -11.73 -5.64 12.94
CA ALA A 243 -12.34 -4.57 12.17
C ALA A 243 -11.65 -3.22 12.37
N ALA A 244 -11.03 -2.98 13.54
CA ALA A 244 -10.28 -1.76 13.83
C ALA A 244 -8.86 -1.76 13.23
N SER A 245 -8.39 -2.91 12.73
CA SER A 245 -7.07 -3.05 12.13
C SER A 245 -6.92 -2.10 10.93
N GLY A 246 -5.96 -1.19 11.01
CA GLY A 246 -5.68 -0.20 9.96
C GLY A 246 -6.49 1.10 10.04
N LEU A 247 -7.49 1.22 10.93
CA LEU A 247 -8.25 2.47 11.11
C LEU A 247 -7.62 3.43 12.12
N VAL A 248 -6.89 2.90 13.10
CA VAL A 248 -6.27 3.72 14.15
C VAL A 248 -4.79 3.90 13.91
N GLU A 249 -4.28 5.05 14.34
CA GLU A 249 -2.84 5.19 14.50
C GLU A 249 -2.31 4.15 15.51
N PRO A 250 -1.08 3.64 15.34
CA PRO A 250 -0.45 2.73 16.31
C PRO A 250 -0.48 3.34 17.71
N GLY A 251 -1.09 2.62 18.65
CA GLY A 251 -1.26 3.05 20.05
C GLY A 251 -2.45 3.98 20.31
N GLY A 252 -3.24 4.32 19.27
CA GLY A 252 -4.50 5.06 19.38
C GLY A 252 -5.71 4.14 19.54
N GLY A 253 -6.77 4.67 20.16
CA GLY A 253 -8.10 4.03 20.19
C GLY A 253 -9.05 4.69 19.20
N VAL A 254 -10.12 4.00 18.82
CA VAL A 254 -11.23 4.59 18.06
C VAL A 254 -12.00 5.51 19.01
N PRO A 255 -12.05 6.84 18.76
CA PRO A 255 -12.82 7.74 19.60
C PRO A 255 -14.31 7.45 19.46
N GLU A 256 -15.07 7.51 20.56
CA GLU A 256 -16.52 7.38 20.52
C GLU A 256 -17.14 8.54 19.72
N HIS A 257 -18.10 8.22 18.82
CA HIS A 257 -18.77 9.24 18.03
C HIS A 257 -20.05 9.71 18.72
N LEU A 258 -20.12 11.02 19.00
CA LEU A 258 -21.30 11.66 19.59
C LEU A 258 -22.19 12.25 18.49
N SER A 259 -23.52 12.14 18.62
CA SER A 259 -24.44 12.77 17.67
C SER A 259 -24.86 14.16 18.17
N ALA A 260 -24.77 15.17 17.31
CA ALA A 260 -25.34 16.50 17.56
C ALA A 260 -26.87 16.56 17.36
N ARG A 261 -27.51 15.42 17.08
CA ARG A 261 -28.94 15.29 16.76
C ARG A 261 -29.65 14.46 17.84
N PRO A 262 -29.62 14.87 19.13
CA PRO A 262 -30.19 14.08 20.21
C PRO A 262 -31.70 13.90 20.00
N GLY A 263 -32.20 12.71 20.29
CA GLY A 263 -33.63 12.37 20.17
C GLY A 263 -34.14 12.18 18.73
N GLN A 264 -33.32 12.42 17.70
CA GLN A 264 -33.73 12.12 16.32
C GLN A 264 -33.68 10.61 16.04
N GLY A 265 -34.72 10.11 15.40
CA GLY A 265 -34.84 8.70 15.05
C GLY A 265 -33.76 8.24 14.06
N GLY A 266 -33.41 6.98 14.13
CA GLY A 266 -32.54 6.30 13.19
C GLY A 266 -32.75 4.79 13.32
N ARG A 267 -32.61 4.07 12.21
CA ARG A 267 -32.71 2.62 12.17
C ARG A 267 -31.54 2.10 11.35
N VAL A 268 -30.89 1.06 11.83
CA VAL A 268 -29.96 0.28 11.02
C VAL A 268 -30.45 -1.15 10.98
N GLU A 269 -30.50 -1.72 9.79
CA GLU A 269 -30.95 -3.08 9.53
C GLU A 269 -29.80 -3.83 8.88
N LEU A 270 -29.38 -4.93 9.50
CA LEU A 270 -28.43 -5.86 8.89
C LEU A 270 -29.24 -6.92 8.15
N TRP A 271 -29.09 -6.93 6.83
CA TRP A 271 -29.72 -7.95 5.98
C TRP A 271 -28.83 -9.20 5.95
N PRO A 272 -29.42 -10.40 5.88
CA PRO A 272 -28.66 -11.63 5.78
C PRO A 272 -27.79 -11.62 4.52
N LEU A 273 -26.59 -12.19 4.62
CA LEU A 273 -25.67 -12.30 3.48
C LEU A 273 -26.30 -13.15 2.38
N THR A 274 -26.28 -12.65 1.16
CA THR A 274 -26.76 -13.39 -0.01
C THR A 274 -25.68 -14.38 -0.45
N PRO A 275 -25.96 -15.69 -0.50
CA PRO A 275 -24.97 -16.67 -0.94
C PRO A 275 -24.57 -16.42 -2.40
N SER A 276 -23.27 -16.28 -2.65
CA SER A 276 -22.66 -16.33 -3.96
C SER A 276 -22.37 -17.78 -4.33
N ASP A 277 -22.93 -18.26 -5.43
CA ASP A 277 -22.58 -19.59 -5.93
C ASP A 277 -21.19 -19.50 -6.59
N GLU A 278 -20.19 -20.18 -6.04
CA GLU A 278 -18.82 -20.28 -6.60
C GLU A 278 -18.76 -20.96 -7.98
N SER A 279 -19.90 -21.45 -8.49
CA SER A 279 -20.01 -22.15 -9.76
C SER A 279 -20.07 -21.24 -10.99
N GLY A 280 -20.12 -19.92 -10.81
CA GLY A 280 -19.89 -18.97 -11.90
C GLY A 280 -18.41 -18.97 -12.26
N GLN A 281 -18.06 -19.41 -13.47
CA GLN A 281 -16.73 -19.13 -14.02
C GLN A 281 -16.45 -17.62 -13.85
N GLU A 282 -15.36 -17.26 -13.17
CA GLU A 282 -14.86 -15.89 -13.17
C GLU A 282 -14.70 -15.47 -14.64
N ALA A 283 -15.61 -14.62 -15.10
CA ALA A 283 -15.51 -14.06 -16.43
C ALA A 283 -14.26 -13.16 -16.42
N ASP A 284 -13.33 -13.43 -17.35
CA ASP A 284 -12.20 -12.53 -17.57
C ASP A 284 -12.75 -11.12 -17.82
N PRO A 285 -12.41 -10.11 -17.00
CA PRO A 285 -12.93 -8.76 -17.11
C PRO A 285 -12.63 -8.10 -18.47
N TRP A 286 -11.69 -8.65 -19.24
CA TRP A 286 -11.33 -8.18 -20.58
C TRP A 286 -12.03 -8.94 -21.72
N SER A 287 -12.83 -9.96 -21.39
CA SER A 287 -13.55 -10.77 -22.37
C SER A 287 -14.99 -10.27 -22.53
N ALA A 288 -15.39 -10.00 -23.78
CA ALA A 288 -16.76 -9.61 -24.09
C ALA A 288 -17.72 -10.79 -23.79
N PRO A 289 -18.80 -10.58 -23.01
CA PRO A 289 -19.78 -11.63 -22.73
C PRO A 289 -20.38 -12.18 -24.02
N ARG A 290 -20.27 -13.49 -24.24
CA ARG A 290 -20.78 -14.16 -25.46
C ARG A 290 -22.19 -14.72 -25.29
N GLU A 291 -22.63 -14.92 -24.05
CA GLU A 291 -23.96 -15.41 -23.71
C GLU A 291 -24.53 -14.60 -22.53
N ASN A 292 -25.86 -14.42 -22.51
CA ASN A 292 -26.55 -13.94 -21.31
C ASN A 292 -26.58 -15.08 -20.29
N GLY A 293 -25.62 -15.09 -19.37
CA GLY A 293 -25.72 -15.90 -18.15
C GLY A 293 -26.97 -15.45 -17.40
N GLY A 294 -27.96 -16.33 -17.27
CA GLY A 294 -29.23 -16.03 -16.61
C GLY A 294 -29.07 -15.50 -15.17
N GLN A 295 -30.20 -15.18 -14.54
CA GLN A 295 -30.27 -14.59 -13.20
C GLN A 295 -29.60 -15.47 -12.13
N SER A 296 -28.33 -15.23 -11.81
CA SER A 296 -27.63 -16.04 -10.79
C SER A 296 -26.56 -15.30 -9.99
N THR A 297 -26.41 -14.00 -10.15
CA THR A 297 -25.43 -13.24 -9.33
C THR A 297 -26.04 -12.88 -7.98
N ALA A 298 -25.22 -12.86 -6.93
CA ALA A 298 -25.64 -12.42 -5.60
C ALA A 298 -26.24 -11.01 -5.61
N ALA A 299 -25.73 -10.11 -6.48
CA ALA A 299 -26.27 -8.78 -6.67
C ALA A 299 -27.71 -8.79 -7.20
N GLN A 300 -28.04 -9.69 -8.14
CA GLN A 300 -29.38 -9.80 -8.68
C GLN A 300 -30.37 -10.41 -7.67
N ARG A 301 -29.96 -11.45 -6.92
CA ARG A 301 -30.74 -12.01 -5.81
C ARG A 301 -31.05 -10.96 -4.73
N LEU A 302 -30.08 -10.09 -4.42
CA LEU A 302 -30.28 -8.98 -3.50
C LEU A 302 -31.27 -7.94 -4.07
N ALA A 303 -31.13 -7.58 -5.34
CA ALA A 303 -32.03 -6.64 -6.01
C ALA A 303 -33.49 -7.15 -6.04
N ASP A 304 -33.71 -8.43 -6.33
CA ASP A 304 -35.05 -9.04 -6.32
C ASP A 304 -35.63 -9.11 -4.90
N SER A 305 -34.80 -9.41 -3.90
CA SER A 305 -35.22 -9.38 -2.49
C SER A 305 -35.61 -7.98 -2.02
N LEU A 306 -34.90 -6.95 -2.50
CA LEU A 306 -35.23 -5.54 -2.25
C LEU A 306 -36.52 -5.12 -2.98
N ALA A 307 -36.74 -5.59 -4.20
CA ALA A 307 -37.94 -5.26 -4.98
C ALA A 307 -39.21 -5.91 -4.41
N ALA A 308 -39.08 -7.02 -3.70
CA ALA A 308 -40.20 -7.74 -3.07
C ALA A 308 -40.53 -7.24 -1.64
N TRP A 309 -39.74 -6.32 -1.08
CA TRP A 309 -39.88 -5.77 0.26
C TRP A 309 -40.68 -4.47 0.26
#